data_AF-A0A7Y2SR34-F1
#
_entry.id   AF-A0A7Y2SR34-F1
#
_cell.length_a   1.000
_cell.length_b   1.000
_cell.length_c   1.000
_cell.angle_alpha   90.00
_cell.angle_beta   90.00
_cell.angle_gamma   90.00
#
_symmetry.space_group_name_H-M   'P 1'
#
loop_
_entity.id
_entity.type
_entity.pdbx_description
1 polymer ?
#
loop_
_entity_poly.entity_id
_entity_poly.type
_entity_poly.pdbx_seq_one_letter_code
_entity_poly.pdbx_strand_id
1 'polypeptide(L)'
;MTPTTQIDERTVAHLSDAYLYPEAAALLRRYQADYALPKNQQLIGLLTFSRTWGELLSYVKHQIDRDWGRRDAHYKEFYTVVRRYLDDPKSGLYLRIKTQFNLIPDGLTKNETRAIYEVWSDALAREFIQHLVAEALYQTQGATRSEDNGR
;
A
#
# COMPACT_ATOMS: atom_id res chain seq x y z
N MET A 1 -11.03 6.59 30.81
CA MET A 1 -9.90 7.02 29.95
C MET A 1 -10.37 6.83 28.52
N THR A 2 -10.50 7.90 27.75
CA THR A 2 -10.79 7.78 26.31
C THR A 2 -9.51 7.30 25.65
N PRO A 3 -9.50 6.16 24.93
CA PRO A 3 -8.31 5.76 24.20
C PRO A 3 -7.96 6.85 23.18
N THR A 4 -6.74 7.36 23.27
CA THR A 4 -6.23 8.38 22.36
C THR A 4 -6.18 7.79 20.95
N THR A 5 -6.97 8.33 20.04
CA THR A 5 -6.96 8.01 18.60
C THR A 5 -5.87 8.75 17.83
N GLN A 6 -4.93 9.38 18.55
CA GLN A 6 -3.84 10.12 17.95
C GLN A 6 -2.71 9.16 17.56
N ILE A 7 -2.29 9.25 16.31
CA ILE A 7 -1.19 8.45 15.78
C ILE A 7 0.14 8.97 16.33
N ASP A 8 1.01 8.05 16.75
CA ASP A 8 2.40 8.38 17.01
C ASP A 8 3.17 8.42 15.69
N GLU A 9 3.44 9.63 15.20
CA GLU A 9 4.20 9.89 13.98
C GLU A 9 5.60 9.29 14.01
N ARG A 10 6.23 9.16 15.19
CA ARG A 10 7.56 8.53 15.30
C ARG A 10 7.49 7.03 15.04
N THR A 11 6.45 6.39 15.57
CA THR A 11 6.18 4.98 15.29
C THR A 11 5.88 4.76 13.81
N VAL A 12 5.06 5.63 13.19
CA VAL A 12 4.82 5.57 11.74
C VAL A 12 6.12 5.70 10.96
N ALA A 13 6.94 6.72 11.24
CA ALA A 13 8.21 6.92 10.55
C ALA A 13 9.15 5.70 10.69
N HIS A 14 9.25 5.15 11.90
CA HIS A 14 10.07 3.96 12.14
C HIS A 14 9.57 2.74 11.33
N LEU A 15 8.26 2.47 11.33
CA LEU A 15 7.69 1.38 10.55
C LEU A 15 7.81 1.63 9.05
N SER A 16 7.69 2.89 8.63
CA SER A 16 7.84 3.35 7.25
C SER A 16 9.22 2.98 6.71
N ASP A 17 10.29 3.35 7.42
CA ASP A 17 11.67 3.09 7.03
C ASP A 17 12.07 1.61 7.16
N ALA A 18 11.67 0.96 8.26
CA ALA A 18 12.12 -0.39 8.57
C ALA A 18 11.38 -1.48 7.76
N TYR A 19 10.11 -1.25 7.41
CA TYR A 19 9.24 -2.25 6.78
C TYR A 19 8.59 -1.74 5.51
N LEU A 20 7.84 -0.64 5.56
CA LEU A 20 6.92 -0.29 4.47
C LEU A 20 7.65 0.10 3.19
N TYR A 21 8.72 0.91 3.27
CA TYR A 21 9.51 1.29 2.10
C TYR A 21 10.23 0.07 1.47
N PRO A 22 11.03 -0.72 2.22
CA PRO A 22 11.68 -1.91 1.66
C PRO A 22 10.69 -2.90 1.03
N GLU A 23 9.53 -3.09 1.64
CA GLU A 23 8.49 -4.00 1.15
C GLU A 23 7.80 -3.46 -0.10
N ALA A 24 7.52 -2.15 -0.17
CA ALA A 24 6.97 -1.52 -1.38
C ALA A 24 7.93 -1.68 -2.57
N ALA A 25 9.21 -1.42 -2.35
CA ALA A 25 10.23 -1.60 -3.37
C ALA A 25 10.39 -3.08 -3.78
N ALA A 26 10.33 -4.01 -2.82
CA ALA A 26 10.37 -5.44 -3.10
C ALA A 26 9.14 -5.93 -3.89
N LEU A 27 7.96 -5.41 -3.58
CA LEU A 27 6.72 -5.72 -4.30
C LEU A 27 6.86 -5.32 -5.78
N LEU A 28 7.30 -4.09 -6.05
CA LEU A 28 7.49 -3.63 -7.43
C LEU A 28 8.55 -4.44 -8.18
N ARG A 29 9.71 -4.71 -7.56
CA ARG A 29 10.75 -5.54 -8.20
C ARG A 29 10.23 -6.92 -8.59
N ARG A 30 9.43 -7.55 -7.72
CA ARG A 30 8.82 -8.86 -8.00
C ARG A 30 7.77 -8.74 -9.10
N TYR A 31 6.91 -7.73 -9.04
CA TYR A 31 5.90 -7.50 -10.05
C TYR A 31 6.50 -7.25 -11.44
N GLN A 32 7.60 -6.49 -11.50
CA GLN A 32 8.31 -6.18 -12.74
C GLN A 32 9.03 -7.36 -13.38
N ALA A 33 9.29 -8.43 -12.63
CA ALA A 33 9.86 -9.65 -13.21
C ALA A 33 8.95 -10.23 -14.31
N ASP A 34 7.63 -10.04 -14.16
CA ASP A 34 6.62 -10.64 -15.02
C ASP A 34 5.74 -9.61 -15.77
N TYR A 35 5.69 -8.36 -15.30
CA TYR A 35 4.74 -7.35 -15.79
C TYR A 35 5.36 -5.96 -15.99
N ALA A 36 4.81 -5.20 -16.94
CA ALA A 36 5.11 -3.78 -17.06
C ALA A 36 4.50 -2.97 -15.91
N LEU A 37 5.19 -1.92 -15.45
CA LEU A 37 4.67 -1.05 -14.40
C LEU A 37 3.34 -0.39 -14.80
N PRO A 38 2.45 -0.13 -13.82
CA PRO A 38 1.24 0.65 -14.08
C PRO A 38 1.55 2.04 -14.60
N LYS A 39 0.72 2.52 -15.54
CA LYS A 39 0.79 3.91 -16.03
C LYS A 39 0.57 4.90 -14.87
N ASN A 40 1.14 6.10 -15.01
CA ASN A 40 1.04 7.17 -13.99
C ASN A 40 -0.40 7.45 -13.53
N GLN A 41 -1.39 7.39 -14.43
CA GLN A 41 -2.79 7.58 -14.05
C GLN A 41 -3.30 6.54 -13.04
N GLN A 42 -2.84 5.29 -13.14
CA GLN A 42 -3.19 4.23 -12.19
C GLN A 42 -2.54 4.48 -10.83
N LEU A 43 -1.26 4.88 -10.83
CA LEU A 43 -0.51 5.21 -9.62
C LEU A 43 -1.10 6.44 -8.88
N ILE A 44 -1.47 7.48 -9.62
CA ILE A 44 -2.11 8.68 -9.06
C ILE A 44 -3.48 8.34 -8.47
N GLY A 45 -4.26 7.49 -9.15
CA GLY A 45 -5.52 6.98 -8.64
C GLY A 45 -5.34 6.28 -7.30
N LEU A 46 -4.39 5.34 -7.23
CA LEU A 46 -4.07 4.60 -6.00
C LEU A 46 -3.71 5.54 -4.83
N LEU A 47 -2.87 6.55 -5.08
CA LEU A 47 -2.51 7.55 -4.07
C LEU A 47 -3.70 8.44 -3.65
N THR A 48 -4.60 8.75 -4.59
CA THR A 48 -5.78 9.59 -4.30
C THR A 48 -6.74 8.89 -3.34
N PHE A 49 -6.93 7.58 -3.51
CA PHE A 49 -7.84 6.77 -2.70
C PHE A 49 -7.18 6.15 -1.46
N SER A 50 -5.88 6.34 -1.23
CA SER A 50 -5.18 5.87 -0.03
C SER A 50 -5.35 6.80 1.18
N ARG A 51 -6.38 7.66 1.20
CA ARG A 51 -6.65 8.60 2.30
C ARG A 51 -7.25 7.90 3.51
N THR A 52 -8.10 6.91 3.24
CA THR A 52 -8.71 6.05 4.24
C THR A 52 -8.65 4.61 3.77
N TRP A 53 -8.60 3.69 4.72
CA TRP A 53 -8.54 2.25 4.51
C TRP A 53 -9.75 1.75 3.71
N GLY A 54 -10.94 2.25 4.05
CA GLY A 54 -12.18 1.89 3.38
C GLY A 54 -12.22 2.31 1.91
N GLU A 55 -11.80 3.55 1.62
CA GLU A 55 -11.70 4.05 0.24
C GLU A 55 -10.64 3.27 -0.54
N LEU A 56 -9.47 3.01 0.06
CA LEU A 56 -8.39 2.27 -0.58
C LEU A 56 -8.81 0.86 -0.95
N LEU A 57 -9.38 0.10 0.00
CA LEU A 57 -9.82 -1.28 -0.27
C LEU A 57 -10.95 -1.32 -1.30
N SER A 58 -11.86 -0.35 -1.27
CA SER A 58 -12.95 -0.26 -2.25
C SER A 58 -12.39 0.05 -3.64
N TYR A 59 -11.48 1.02 -3.74
CA TYR A 59 -10.82 1.38 -4.99
C TYR A 59 -10.05 0.18 -5.58
N VAL A 60 -9.18 -0.45 -4.78
CA VAL A 60 -8.39 -1.62 -5.20
C VAL A 60 -9.31 -2.74 -5.68
N LYS A 61 -10.39 -3.03 -4.94
CA LYS A 61 -11.38 -4.03 -5.36
C LYS A 61 -12.01 -3.68 -6.70
N HIS A 62 -12.47 -2.44 -6.88
CA HIS A 62 -13.04 -1.99 -8.15
C HIS A 62 -12.07 -2.10 -9.31
N GLN A 63 -10.78 -1.84 -9.07
CA GLN A 63 -9.76 -2.02 -10.11
C GLN A 63 -9.50 -3.50 -10.42
N ILE A 64 -9.61 -4.42 -9.46
CA ILE A 64 -9.51 -5.87 -9.72
C ILE A 64 -10.70 -6.37 -10.54
N ASP A 65 -11.91 -5.90 -10.21
CA ASP A 65 -13.17 -6.32 -10.82
C ASP A 65 -13.41 -5.69 -12.21
N ARG A 66 -12.63 -4.66 -12.57
CA ARG A 66 -12.72 -3.99 -13.86
C ARG A 66 -12.34 -4.93 -15.01
N ASP A 67 -13.08 -4.86 -16.11
CA ASP A 67 -12.64 -5.44 -17.39
C ASP A 67 -11.58 -4.55 -18.04
N TRP A 68 -10.33 -4.99 -17.96
CA TRP A 68 -9.17 -4.31 -18.52
C TRP A 68 -8.92 -4.64 -20.00
N GLY A 69 -9.60 -5.65 -20.55
CA GLY A 69 -9.21 -6.24 -21.83
C GLY A 69 -7.81 -6.87 -21.81
N ARG A 70 -7.42 -7.50 -22.93
CA ARG A 70 -6.17 -8.29 -23.01
C ARG A 70 -4.90 -7.47 -22.83
N ARG A 71 -4.87 -6.24 -23.34
CA ARG A 71 -3.66 -5.38 -23.35
C ARG A 71 -3.29 -4.87 -21.96
N ASP A 72 -4.29 -4.59 -21.13
CA ASP A 72 -4.12 -3.98 -19.81
C ASP A 72 -4.41 -4.97 -18.67
N ALA A 73 -4.50 -6.28 -18.97
CA ALA A 73 -4.77 -7.34 -17.98
C ALA A 73 -3.77 -7.36 -16.81
N HIS A 74 -2.53 -6.92 -17.03
CA HIS A 74 -1.51 -6.80 -16.00
C HIS A 74 -1.87 -5.83 -14.86
N TYR A 75 -2.73 -4.83 -15.09
CA TYR A 75 -3.21 -3.97 -13.99
C TYR A 75 -4.06 -4.73 -12.99
N LYS A 76 -4.87 -5.70 -13.43
CA LYS A 76 -5.61 -6.57 -12.51
C LYS A 76 -4.65 -7.31 -11.56
N GLU A 77 -3.54 -7.81 -12.09
CA GLU A 77 -2.51 -8.48 -11.30
C GLU A 77 -1.84 -7.49 -10.33
N PHE A 78 -1.53 -6.27 -10.77
CA PHE A 78 -0.98 -5.23 -9.90
C PHE A 78 -1.89 -4.99 -8.68
N TYR A 79 -3.17 -4.72 -8.92
CA TYR A 79 -4.12 -4.46 -7.84
C TYR A 79 -4.38 -5.70 -6.98
N THR A 80 -4.30 -6.91 -7.55
CA THR A 80 -4.40 -8.16 -6.78
C THR A 80 -3.23 -8.31 -5.80
N VAL A 81 -2.00 -8.00 -6.22
CA VAL A 81 -0.82 -8.05 -5.36
C VAL A 81 -0.89 -6.97 -4.28
N VAL A 82 -1.31 -5.75 -4.63
CA VAL A 82 -1.56 -4.67 -3.66
C VAL A 82 -2.62 -5.09 -2.64
N ARG A 83 -3.73 -5.69 -3.08
CA ARG A 83 -4.78 -6.18 -2.19
C ARG A 83 -4.24 -7.18 -1.18
N ARG A 84 -3.51 -8.19 -1.65
CA ARG A 84 -2.89 -9.20 -0.77
C ARG A 84 -1.96 -8.57 0.26
N TYR A 85 -1.16 -7.58 -0.13
CA TYR A 85 -0.31 -6.87 0.83
C TYR A 85 -1.14 -6.17 1.91
N LEU A 86 -2.25 -5.54 1.54
CA LEU A 86 -3.09 -4.79 2.48
C LEU A 86 -3.84 -5.72 3.45
N ASP A 87 -4.63 -6.66 2.95
CA ASP A 87 -5.66 -7.33 3.77
C ASP A 87 -5.69 -8.86 3.66
N ASP A 88 -4.60 -9.49 3.19
CA ASP A 88 -4.50 -10.95 3.29
C ASP A 88 -4.65 -11.40 4.77
N PRO A 89 -5.50 -12.39 5.06
CA PRO A 89 -5.80 -12.79 6.44
C PRO A 89 -4.64 -13.49 7.15
N LYS A 90 -3.56 -13.85 6.46
CA LYS A 90 -2.40 -14.54 7.02
C LYS A 90 -1.16 -13.65 7.10
N SER A 91 -1.01 -12.69 6.20
CA SER A 91 0.20 -11.85 6.12
C SER A 91 -0.03 -10.37 5.81
N GLY A 92 -1.28 -9.95 5.60
CA GLY A 92 -1.60 -8.58 5.22
C GLY A 92 -1.25 -7.56 6.30
N LEU A 93 -1.03 -6.31 5.88
CA LEU A 93 -0.76 -5.17 6.74
C LEU A 93 -1.79 -5.06 7.87
N TYR A 94 -3.08 -5.29 7.57
CA TYR A 94 -4.15 -5.26 8.56
C TYR A 94 -3.90 -6.24 9.72
N LEU A 95 -3.48 -7.48 9.43
CA LEU A 95 -3.15 -8.45 10.49
C LEU A 95 -1.92 -7.98 11.29
N ARG A 96 -0.89 -7.52 10.59
CA ARG A 96 0.41 -7.14 11.15
C ARG A 96 0.32 -5.98 12.14
N ILE A 97 -0.64 -5.06 11.95
CA ILE A 97 -0.93 -3.96 12.91
C ILE A 97 -1.08 -4.47 14.33
N LYS A 98 -1.79 -5.58 14.52
CA LYS A 98 -1.98 -6.18 15.86
C LYS A 98 -0.92 -7.19 16.22
N THR A 99 -0.52 -8.04 15.29
CA THR A 99 0.33 -9.20 15.63
C THR A 99 1.81 -8.83 15.66
N GLN A 100 2.32 -8.25 14.57
CA GLN A 100 3.74 -7.97 14.42
C GLN A 100 4.12 -6.63 15.06
N PHE A 101 3.30 -5.61 14.88
CA PHE A 101 3.59 -4.25 15.34
C PHE A 101 3.01 -3.93 16.72
N ASN A 102 2.10 -4.78 17.22
CA ASN A 102 1.48 -4.65 18.54
C ASN A 102 0.91 -3.23 18.82
N LEU A 103 0.25 -2.64 17.81
CA LEU A 103 -0.24 -1.25 17.86
C LEU A 103 -1.62 -1.11 18.51
N ILE A 104 -2.23 -2.24 18.89
CA ILE A 104 -3.56 -2.30 19.49
C ILE A 104 -3.41 -2.62 20.97
N PRO A 105 -3.71 -1.69 21.89
CA PRO A 105 -3.65 -1.96 23.32
C PRO A 105 -4.59 -3.08 23.76
N ASP A 106 -4.18 -3.82 24.78
CA ASP A 106 -5.02 -4.81 25.44
C ASP A 106 -6.13 -4.15 26.28
N GLY A 107 -7.20 -4.90 26.59
CA GLY A 107 -8.27 -4.47 27.49
C GLY A 107 -9.30 -3.50 26.88
N LEU A 108 -9.24 -3.26 25.57
CA LEU A 108 -10.20 -2.42 24.87
C LEU A 108 -11.50 -3.13 24.54
N THR A 109 -12.59 -2.38 24.43
CA THR A 109 -13.84 -2.89 23.85
C THR A 109 -13.67 -3.16 22.35
N LYS A 110 -14.61 -3.93 21.78
CA LYS A 110 -14.63 -4.22 20.33
C LYS A 110 -14.68 -2.94 19.47
N ASN A 111 -15.44 -1.93 19.92
CA ASN A 111 -15.60 -0.68 19.16
C ASN A 111 -14.34 0.18 19.22
N GLU A 112 -13.70 0.28 20.40
CA GLU A 112 -12.43 1.01 20.56
C GLU A 112 -11.30 0.33 19.79
N THR A 113 -11.23 -1.00 19.87
CA THR A 113 -10.29 -1.81 19.08
C THR A 113 -10.42 -1.49 17.60
N ARG A 114 -11.66 -1.50 17.09
CA ARG A 114 -11.94 -1.18 15.68
C ARG A 114 -11.52 0.24 15.31
N ALA A 115 -11.84 1.23 16.14
CA ALA A 115 -11.50 2.62 15.86
C ALA A 115 -9.98 2.84 15.77
N ILE A 116 -9.21 2.25 16.70
CA ILE A 116 -7.75 2.31 16.68
C ILE A 116 -7.19 1.57 15.47
N TYR A 117 -7.77 0.42 15.13
CA TYR A 117 -7.39 -0.34 13.95
C TYR A 117 -7.55 0.47 12.66
N GLU A 118 -8.69 1.13 12.48
CA GLU A 118 -8.97 1.95 11.30
C GLU A 118 -7.95 3.09 11.20
N VAL A 119 -7.68 3.81 12.30
CA VAL A 119 -6.68 4.89 12.36
C VAL A 119 -5.28 4.41 11.96
N TRP A 120 -4.78 3.32 12.53
CA TRP A 120 -3.47 2.78 12.16
C TRP A 120 -3.43 2.24 10.73
N SER A 121 -4.52 1.62 10.28
CA SER A 121 -4.62 1.09 8.91
C SER A 121 -4.56 2.22 7.89
N ASP A 122 -5.24 3.35 8.15
CA ASP A 122 -5.22 4.54 7.31
C ASP A 122 -3.79 5.07 7.14
N ALA A 123 -3.07 5.28 8.24
CA ALA A 123 -1.72 5.84 8.20
C ALA A 123 -0.70 4.90 7.55
N LEU A 124 -0.63 3.64 7.98
CA LEU A 124 0.38 2.72 7.45
C LEU A 124 0.09 2.34 5.99
N ALA A 125 -1.17 2.23 5.59
CA ALA A 125 -1.50 1.97 4.20
C ALA A 125 -1.12 3.17 3.32
N ARG A 126 -1.40 4.40 3.78
CA ARG A 126 -1.01 5.60 3.05
C ARG A 126 0.50 5.70 2.84
N GLU A 127 1.29 5.48 3.89
CA GLU A 127 2.76 5.48 3.81
C GLU A 127 3.25 4.42 2.81
N PHE A 128 2.74 3.19 2.91
CA PHE A 128 3.09 2.13 1.97
C PHE A 128 2.76 2.50 0.52
N ILE A 129 1.56 3.03 0.26
CA ILE A 129 1.16 3.44 -1.09
C ILE A 129 2.00 4.61 -1.60
N GLN A 130 2.37 5.57 -0.76
CA GLN A 130 3.26 6.66 -1.13
C GLN A 130 4.63 6.14 -1.57
N HIS A 131 5.22 5.21 -0.80
CA HIS A 131 6.49 4.56 -1.18
C HIS A 131 6.36 3.76 -2.47
N LEU A 132 5.29 2.98 -2.61
CA LEU A 132 5.03 2.20 -3.81
C LEU A 132 4.92 3.10 -5.05
N VAL A 133 4.18 4.19 -4.96
CA VAL A 133 4.04 5.13 -6.08
C VAL A 133 5.34 5.87 -6.37
N ALA A 134 6.04 6.35 -5.34
CA ALA A 134 7.31 7.05 -5.50
C ALA A 134 8.37 6.16 -6.17
N GLU A 135 8.50 4.91 -5.74
CA GLU A 135 9.43 3.94 -6.31
C GLU A 135 9.09 3.61 -7.77
N ALA A 136 7.80 3.40 -8.09
CA ALA A 136 7.38 3.17 -9.47
C ALA A 136 7.69 4.37 -10.39
N LEU A 137 7.47 5.59 -9.90
CA LEU A 137 7.80 6.82 -10.63
C LEU A 137 9.31 7.01 -10.79
N TYR A 138 10.09 6.67 -9.78
CA TYR A 138 11.56 6.72 -9.85
C TYR A 138 12.10 5.77 -10.93
N GLN A 139 11.61 4.53 -10.95
CA GLN A 139 12.06 3.51 -11.91
C GLN A 139 11.66 3.85 -13.36
N THR A 140 10.48 4.42 -13.57
CA THR A 140 10.05 4.87 -14.90
C THR A 140 10.92 6.02 -15.43
N GLN A 141 11.34 6.96 -14.58
CA GLN A 141 12.23 8.06 -14.96
C GLN A 141 13.69 7.60 -15.16
N GLY A 142 14.16 6.64 -14.34
CA GLY A 142 15.49 6.04 -14.49
C GLY A 142 15.65 5.26 -15.79
N ALA A 143 14.59 4.60 -16.25
CA ALA A 143 14.55 3.94 -17.55
C ALA A 143 14.71 4.95 -18.71
N THR A 144 14.00 6.08 -18.68
CA THR A 144 14.10 7.11 -19.72
C THR A 144 15.50 7.73 -19.81
N ARG A 145 16.20 7.93 -18.68
CA ARG A 145 17.57 8.49 -18.67
C ARG A 145 18.64 7.55 -19.22
N SER A 146 18.40 6.24 -19.20
CA SER A 146 19.38 5.25 -19.67
C SER A 146 19.37 5.08 -21.19
N GLU A 147 18.25 5.41 -21.85
CA GLU A 147 18.11 5.36 -23.31
C GLU A 147 18.72 6.57 -24.04
N ASP A 148 18.83 7.73 -23.37
CA ASP A 148 19.38 8.97 -23.96
C ASP A 148 20.92 9.06 -23.95
N ASN A 149 21.61 8.22 -23.18
CA ASN A 149 23.09 8.18 -23.13
C ASN A 149 23.72 7.12 -24.07
N GLY A 150 22.92 6.50 -24.94
CA GLY A 150 23.35 5.45 -25.87
C GLY A 150 23.35 5.85 -27.34
N ARG A 151 23.35 7.15 -27.68
CA ARG A 151 23.42 7.66 -29.05
C ARG A 151 24.64 8.54 -29.29
#